data_AF-A0A482Z1B7-F1
#
_entry.id   AF-A0A482Z1B7-F1
#
_cell.length_a   1.000
_cell.length_b   1.000
_cell.length_c   1.000
_cell.angle_alpha   90.00
_cell.angle_beta   90.00
_cell.angle_gamma   90.00
#
_symmetry.space_group_name_H-M   'P 1'
#
loop_
_entity.id
_entity.type
_entity.pdbx_description
1 polymer ?
#
loop_
_entity_poly.entity_id
_entity_poly.type
_entity_poly.pdbx_seq_one_letter_code
_entity_poly.pdbx_strand_id
1 'polypeptide(L)'
;MDSLAERYAQWQAQNRATITEMQSLEQENNRLFIDAYGLQGELTPDVPLEQITLTVNPKYRYGGKLSEAALENRFQSDTLAELISYAIGCMMGRYRLDKAGLIYAHAGNKDFNTIYDSQAEPVGWVSDSVTQQIEATNDGLRDKAASPSDAENPFLPDNDGIIPLTDQEWFADDATLRFAEFVRAAWGEENQQQNLDFIAESLGLYAIKLKNSETSLDAIRRYLSTQFYKDHLKTYKKRPIYWLFSSGKQKAFECLVYLHRYNESTLSRMRTEYVTPLLGKYESSAMVLQKQIEEASSTAEANRHKKSLTALEKKQTELSEFDDKLKHAADMRISLDLDDGVKVNYGKFGDLLADVKAVTGKKA
;
A
#
# COMPACT_ATOMS: atom_id res chain seq x y z
N MET A 1 10.73 -8.03 21.67
CA MET A 1 10.77 -8.38 20.23
C MET A 1 11.73 -7.40 19.54
N ASP A 2 12.52 -7.78 18.52
CA ASP A 2 13.35 -6.80 17.79
C ASP A 2 12.46 -5.69 17.19
N SER A 3 12.92 -4.44 17.23
CA SER A 3 12.25 -3.32 16.56
C SER A 3 12.29 -3.47 15.04
N LEU A 4 11.40 -2.76 14.34
CA LEU A 4 11.38 -2.74 12.87
C LEU A 4 12.69 -2.18 12.29
N ALA A 5 13.29 -1.18 12.95
CA ALA A 5 14.57 -0.62 12.53
C ALA A 5 15.72 -1.65 12.61
N GLU A 6 15.78 -2.42 13.70
CA GLU A 6 16.76 -3.51 13.86
C GLU A 6 16.53 -4.61 12.83
N ARG A 7 15.28 -5.03 12.61
CA ARG A 7 14.92 -6.01 11.58
C ARG A 7 15.29 -5.52 10.17
N TYR A 8 15.03 -4.26 9.85
CA TYR A 8 15.42 -3.66 8.58
C TYR A 8 16.94 -3.64 8.42
N ALA A 9 17.71 -3.29 9.45
CA ALA A 9 19.18 -3.31 9.40
C ALA A 9 19.74 -4.72 9.19
N GLN A 10 19.20 -5.73 9.89
CA GLN A 10 19.55 -7.14 9.71
C GLN A 10 19.25 -7.59 8.27
N TRP A 11 18.05 -7.29 7.77
CA TRP A 11 17.63 -7.62 6.40
C TRP A 11 18.50 -6.92 5.35
N GLN A 12 18.88 -5.66 5.58
CA GLN A 12 19.76 -4.94 4.65
C GLN A 12 21.19 -5.52 4.63
N ALA A 13 21.69 -6.02 5.76
CA ALA A 13 22.96 -6.74 5.81
C ALA A 13 22.90 -8.06 5.02
N GLN A 14 21.80 -8.83 5.18
CA GLN A 14 21.55 -10.04 4.40
C GLN A 14 21.48 -9.73 2.90
N ASN A 15 20.73 -8.69 2.50
CA ASN A 15 20.64 -8.26 1.10
C ASN A 15 22.02 -7.93 0.50
N ARG A 16 22.88 -7.23 1.25
CA ARG A 16 24.26 -6.94 0.79
C ARG A 16 25.08 -8.21 0.59
N ALA A 17 24.95 -9.19 1.49
CA ALA A 17 25.60 -10.48 1.33
C ALA A 17 25.08 -11.20 0.07
N THR A 18 23.77 -11.27 -0.14
CA THR A 18 23.15 -11.89 -1.33
C THR A 18 23.58 -11.20 -2.64
N ILE A 19 23.68 -9.87 -2.65
CA ILE A 19 24.16 -9.13 -3.83
C ILE A 19 25.62 -9.48 -4.14
N THR A 20 26.46 -9.57 -3.11
CA THR A 20 27.88 -9.91 -3.26
C THR A 20 28.06 -11.34 -3.73
N GLU A 21 27.28 -12.28 -3.18
CA GLU A 21 27.25 -13.67 -3.61
C GLU A 21 26.82 -13.80 -5.07
N MET A 22 25.71 -13.15 -5.47
CA MET A 22 25.24 -13.16 -6.85
C MET A 22 26.29 -12.59 -7.81
N GLN A 23 26.95 -11.49 -7.43
CA GLN A 23 28.04 -10.92 -8.22
C GLN A 23 29.20 -11.91 -8.39
N SER A 24 29.59 -12.60 -7.31
CA SER A 24 30.66 -13.61 -7.37
C SER A 24 30.28 -14.78 -8.27
N LEU A 25 29.03 -15.24 -8.22
CA LEU A 25 28.53 -16.33 -9.07
C LEU A 25 28.51 -15.91 -10.55
N GLU A 26 28.08 -14.69 -10.87
CA GLU A 26 28.12 -14.18 -12.24
C GLU A 26 29.54 -14.03 -12.77
N GLN A 27 30.47 -13.51 -11.95
CA GLN A 27 31.88 -13.38 -12.32
C GLN A 27 32.55 -14.74 -12.51
N GLU A 28 32.21 -15.74 -11.70
CA GLU A 28 32.72 -17.10 -11.86
C GLU A 28 32.18 -17.75 -13.14
N ASN A 29 30.89 -17.59 -13.43
CA ASN A 29 30.31 -18.03 -14.70
C ASN A 29 31.05 -17.38 -15.88
N ASN A 30 31.27 -16.06 -15.85
CA ASN A 30 32.01 -15.36 -16.89
C ASN A 30 33.43 -15.88 -17.04
N ARG A 31 34.13 -16.15 -15.92
CA ARG A 31 35.48 -16.73 -15.93
C ARG A 31 35.51 -18.09 -16.64
N LEU A 32 34.59 -18.98 -16.27
CA LEU A 32 34.47 -20.30 -16.90
C LEU A 32 34.21 -20.20 -18.40
N PHE A 33 33.37 -19.26 -18.84
CA PHE A 33 33.12 -19.03 -20.26
C PHE A 33 34.35 -18.45 -20.98
N ILE A 34 34.99 -17.42 -20.41
CA ILE A 34 36.19 -16.80 -20.97
C ILE A 34 37.30 -17.85 -21.16
N ASP A 35 37.48 -18.72 -20.18
CA ASP A 35 38.48 -19.78 -20.22
C ASP A 35 38.14 -20.86 -21.26
N ALA A 36 36.88 -21.27 -21.34
CA ALA A 36 36.43 -22.26 -22.32
C ALA A 36 36.61 -21.79 -23.79
N TYR A 37 36.47 -20.49 -24.04
CA TYR A 37 36.57 -19.91 -25.39
C TYR A 37 37.92 -19.25 -25.69
N GLY A 38 38.86 -19.18 -24.74
CA GLY A 38 40.16 -18.55 -24.93
C GLY A 38 40.10 -17.03 -25.13
N LEU A 39 39.16 -16.36 -24.47
CA LEU A 39 38.85 -14.93 -24.67
C LEU A 39 39.52 -14.00 -23.64
N GLN A 40 40.54 -14.45 -22.92
CA GLN A 40 41.15 -13.70 -21.80
C GLN A 40 41.75 -12.34 -22.21
N GLY A 41 42.10 -12.18 -23.49
CA GLY A 41 42.61 -10.92 -24.05
C GLY A 41 41.52 -9.94 -24.49
N GLU A 42 40.26 -10.38 -24.59
CA GLU A 42 39.15 -9.58 -25.11
C GLU A 42 38.10 -9.24 -24.04
N LEU A 43 37.92 -10.11 -23.05
CA LEU A 43 36.86 -9.99 -22.04
C LEU A 43 37.42 -10.10 -20.63
N THR A 44 36.76 -9.41 -19.70
CA THR A 44 37.00 -9.52 -18.26
C THR A 44 35.82 -10.24 -17.59
N PRO A 45 36.07 -11.07 -16.57
CA PRO A 45 34.97 -11.71 -15.82
C PRO A 45 34.17 -10.72 -14.97
N ASP A 46 34.73 -9.54 -14.68
CA ASP A 46 34.17 -8.53 -13.79
C ASP A 46 32.77 -8.06 -14.20
N VAL A 47 31.84 -8.13 -13.24
CA VAL A 47 30.47 -7.64 -13.39
C VAL A 47 30.24 -6.45 -12.47
N PRO A 48 29.91 -5.25 -13.01
CA PRO A 48 29.55 -4.09 -12.20
C PRO A 48 28.28 -4.34 -11.36
N LEU A 49 28.22 -3.82 -10.14
CA LEU A 49 27.05 -3.96 -9.26
C LEU A 49 25.74 -3.45 -9.89
N GLU A 50 25.80 -2.49 -10.81
CA GLU A 50 24.63 -1.98 -11.53
C GLU A 50 23.98 -3.03 -12.47
N GLN A 51 24.71 -4.10 -12.82
CA GLN A 51 24.22 -5.17 -13.68
C GLN A 51 23.62 -6.34 -12.89
N ILE A 52 23.81 -6.39 -11.56
CA ILE A 52 23.26 -7.45 -10.72
C ILE A 52 21.76 -7.22 -10.51
N THR A 53 20.92 -7.97 -11.22
CA THR A 53 19.50 -7.68 -11.42
C THR A 53 18.57 -8.01 -10.25
N LEU A 54 19.09 -8.06 -9.02
CA LEU A 54 18.30 -8.31 -7.82
C LEU A 54 17.46 -7.07 -7.45
N THR A 55 16.19 -7.25 -7.12
CA THR A 55 15.30 -6.14 -6.73
C THR A 55 15.73 -5.44 -5.44
N VAL A 56 16.46 -6.16 -4.58
CA VAL A 56 17.05 -5.64 -3.34
C VAL A 56 18.34 -4.85 -3.58
N ASN A 57 18.89 -4.84 -4.80
CA ASN A 57 20.09 -4.09 -5.14
C ASN A 57 19.74 -2.64 -5.52
N PRO A 58 20.08 -1.64 -4.69
CA PRO A 58 19.74 -0.24 -4.97
C PRO A 58 20.42 0.28 -6.24
N LYS A 59 21.64 -0.18 -6.55
CA LYS A 59 22.40 0.25 -7.74
C LYS A 59 21.71 -0.17 -9.04
N TYR A 60 21.19 -1.40 -9.08
CA TYR A 60 20.37 -1.86 -10.20
C TYR A 60 18.99 -1.19 -10.23
N ARG A 61 18.29 -1.15 -9.08
CA ARG A 61 16.91 -0.67 -8.99
C ARG A 61 16.75 0.81 -9.34
N TYR A 62 17.75 1.66 -9.04
CA TYR A 62 17.68 3.11 -9.23
C TYR A 62 18.70 3.68 -10.23
N GLY A 63 19.69 2.88 -10.63
CA GLY A 63 20.79 3.27 -11.53
C GLY A 63 21.93 4.04 -10.85
N GLY A 64 23.07 4.16 -11.53
CA GLY A 64 24.32 4.75 -11.00
C GLY A 64 24.42 6.29 -10.93
N LYS A 65 23.31 7.03 -10.93
CA LYS A 65 23.34 8.52 -10.91
C LYS A 65 23.33 9.14 -9.51
N LEU A 66 22.98 8.36 -8.49
CA LEU A 66 22.87 8.82 -7.11
C LEU A 66 24.10 8.37 -6.30
N SER A 67 24.45 9.13 -5.26
CA SER A 67 25.46 8.68 -4.28
C SER A 67 24.96 7.44 -3.53
N GLU A 68 25.87 6.67 -2.94
CA GLU A 68 25.51 5.46 -2.19
C GLU A 68 24.53 5.76 -1.05
N ALA A 69 24.77 6.82 -0.27
CA ALA A 69 23.84 7.26 0.78
C ALA A 69 22.45 7.65 0.22
N ALA A 70 22.39 8.29 -0.96
CA ALA A 70 21.11 8.65 -1.57
C ALA A 70 20.37 7.41 -2.12
N LEU A 71 21.10 6.39 -2.60
CA LEU A 71 20.53 5.11 -3.01
C LEU A 71 19.97 4.35 -1.82
N GLU A 72 20.70 4.31 -0.70
CA GLU A 72 20.25 3.66 0.54
C GLU A 72 19.01 4.34 1.12
N ASN A 73 19.01 5.68 1.18
CA ASN A 73 17.85 6.45 1.65
C ASN A 73 16.60 6.20 0.78
N ARG A 74 16.78 6.17 -0.54
CA ARG A 74 15.69 5.87 -1.46
C ARG A 74 15.19 4.43 -1.32
N PHE A 75 16.11 3.47 -1.17
CA PHE A 75 15.78 2.06 -0.96
C PHE A 75 14.97 1.86 0.32
N GLN A 76 15.39 2.51 1.41
CA GLN A 76 14.67 2.49 2.69
C GLN A 76 13.26 3.06 2.52
N SER A 77 13.14 4.25 1.92
CA SER A 77 11.83 4.89 1.70
C SER A 77 10.87 4.01 0.89
N ASP A 78 11.35 3.45 -0.23
CA ASP A 78 10.56 2.55 -1.07
C ASP A 78 10.19 1.25 -0.32
N THR A 79 11.11 0.68 0.48
CA THR A 79 10.85 -0.53 1.25
C THR A 79 9.74 -0.32 2.28
N LEU A 80 9.74 0.82 2.98
CA LEU A 80 8.68 1.14 3.96
C LEU A 80 7.35 1.51 3.28
N ALA A 81 7.39 2.11 2.09
CA ALA A 81 6.19 2.29 1.26
C ALA A 81 5.62 0.94 0.78
N GLU A 82 6.48 -0.01 0.41
CA GLU A 82 6.10 -1.38 0.06
C GLU A 82 5.49 -2.13 1.25
N LEU A 83 6.02 -1.93 2.47
CA LEU A 83 5.44 -2.45 3.71
C LEU A 83 4.00 -1.94 3.93
N ILE A 84 3.75 -0.65 3.69
CA ILE A 84 2.39 -0.08 3.77
C ILE A 84 1.48 -0.72 2.72
N SER A 85 1.97 -0.93 1.49
CA SER A 85 1.21 -1.62 0.43
C SER A 85 0.89 -3.07 0.80
N TYR A 86 1.83 -3.77 1.44
CA TYR A 86 1.62 -5.11 1.98
C TYR A 86 0.56 -5.11 3.09
N ALA A 87 0.64 -4.17 4.04
CA ALA A 87 -0.33 -4.00 5.11
C ALA A 87 -1.74 -3.74 4.57
N ILE A 88 -1.89 -2.88 3.55
CA ILE A 88 -3.17 -2.69 2.85
C ILE A 88 -3.63 -3.99 2.18
N GLY A 89 -2.71 -4.80 1.64
CA GLY A 89 -3.03 -6.14 1.16
C GLY A 89 -3.59 -7.05 2.26
N CYS A 90 -3.04 -7.01 3.47
CA CYS A 90 -3.60 -7.72 4.62
C CYS A 90 -4.97 -7.16 5.02
N MET A 91 -5.14 -5.84 5.06
CA MET A 91 -6.44 -5.19 5.29
C MET A 91 -7.48 -5.65 4.26
N MET A 92 -7.08 -5.86 3.02
CA MET A 92 -7.97 -6.31 1.95
C MET A 92 -8.14 -7.84 1.90
N GLY A 93 -7.52 -8.60 2.81
CA GLY A 93 -7.54 -10.06 2.84
C GLY A 93 -6.76 -10.74 1.72
N ARG A 94 -5.94 -9.98 0.99
CA ARG A 94 -5.07 -10.50 -0.08
C ARG A 94 -3.90 -11.31 0.49
N TYR A 95 -3.43 -10.92 1.68
CA TYR A 95 -2.31 -11.51 2.39
C TYR A 95 -2.67 -11.76 3.86
N ARG A 96 -1.83 -12.55 4.54
CA ARG A 96 -1.94 -12.89 5.97
C ARG A 96 -0.57 -12.76 6.63
N LEU A 97 -0.53 -12.40 7.92
CA LEU A 97 0.73 -12.30 8.66
C LEU A 97 1.27 -13.68 9.05
N ASP A 98 0.39 -14.64 9.28
CA ASP A 98 0.72 -16.00 9.72
C ASP A 98 0.95 -16.98 8.55
N LYS A 99 0.67 -16.55 7.31
CA LYS A 99 0.71 -17.43 6.13
C LYS A 99 1.36 -16.75 4.93
N ALA A 100 2.35 -17.42 4.36
CA ALA A 100 3.03 -16.96 3.16
C ALA A 100 2.14 -17.06 1.91
N GLY A 101 2.37 -16.16 0.96
CA GLY A 101 1.72 -16.21 -0.36
C GLY A 101 0.38 -15.48 -0.45
N LEU A 102 -0.27 -15.63 -1.61
CA LEU A 102 -1.53 -14.99 -1.94
C LEU A 102 -2.71 -15.77 -1.36
N ILE A 103 -3.54 -15.12 -0.53
CA ILE A 103 -4.67 -15.76 0.13
C ILE A 103 -5.95 -15.59 -0.71
N TYR A 104 -6.33 -14.35 -1.03
CA TYR A 104 -7.56 -14.08 -1.76
C TYR A 104 -7.33 -13.29 -3.06
N ALA A 105 -7.76 -13.88 -4.17
CA ALA A 105 -7.80 -13.27 -5.50
C ALA A 105 -8.96 -13.81 -6.36
N HIS A 106 -10.11 -14.10 -5.74
CA HIS A 106 -11.33 -14.50 -6.46
C HIS A 106 -12.19 -13.29 -6.83
N ALA A 107 -13.14 -13.47 -7.76
CA ALA A 107 -14.03 -12.39 -8.19
C ALA A 107 -15.23 -12.23 -7.26
N GLY A 108 -15.62 -10.99 -6.98
CA GLY A 108 -16.93 -10.69 -6.41
C GLY A 108 -17.07 -10.91 -4.92
N ASN A 109 -15.96 -10.97 -4.15
CA ASN A 109 -15.96 -11.37 -2.74
C ASN A 109 -16.57 -12.75 -2.46
N LYS A 110 -16.71 -13.59 -3.49
CA LYS A 110 -17.28 -14.93 -3.37
C LYS A 110 -16.40 -15.80 -2.50
N ASP A 111 -17.04 -16.54 -1.59
CA ASP A 111 -16.44 -17.48 -0.66
C ASP A 111 -15.28 -16.90 0.17
N PHE A 112 -15.24 -15.56 0.35
CA PHE A 112 -14.12 -14.87 0.98
C PHE A 112 -13.77 -15.46 2.35
N ASN A 113 -14.73 -15.54 3.28
CA ASN A 113 -14.48 -16.09 4.62
C ASN A 113 -14.02 -17.55 4.53
N THR A 114 -14.66 -18.37 3.71
CA THR A 114 -14.30 -19.78 3.55
C THR A 114 -12.87 -19.96 3.05
N ILE A 115 -12.46 -19.18 2.05
CA ILE A 115 -11.11 -19.24 1.47
C ILE A 115 -10.09 -18.64 2.43
N TYR A 116 -10.39 -17.48 2.98
CA TYR A 116 -9.50 -16.74 3.86
C TYR A 116 -9.21 -17.50 5.16
N ASP A 117 -10.23 -18.12 5.76
CA ASP A 117 -10.12 -18.89 7.00
C ASP A 117 -9.66 -20.33 6.76
N SER A 118 -9.61 -20.78 5.50
CA SER A 118 -9.15 -22.13 5.19
C SER A 118 -7.66 -22.31 5.52
N GLN A 119 -7.36 -23.44 6.14
CA GLN A 119 -5.99 -23.92 6.31
C GLN A 119 -5.38 -24.43 4.98
N ALA A 120 -6.18 -24.53 3.91
CA ALA A 120 -5.76 -25.04 2.60
C ALA A 120 -4.69 -24.16 1.95
N GLU A 121 -3.74 -24.77 1.24
CA GLU A 121 -2.61 -24.09 0.60
C GLU A 121 -3.04 -22.86 -0.24
N PRO A 122 -2.22 -21.77 -0.28
CA PRO A 122 -2.52 -20.54 -1.01
C PRO A 122 -2.95 -20.78 -2.46
N VAL A 123 -3.90 -19.99 -2.95
CA VAL A 123 -4.43 -20.11 -4.32
C VAL A 123 -3.31 -19.79 -5.32
N GLY A 124 -2.84 -20.80 -6.07
CA GLY A 124 -1.92 -20.61 -7.20
C GLY A 124 -0.53 -21.25 -7.10
N TRP A 125 -0.25 -22.11 -6.11
CA TRP A 125 0.91 -23.01 -6.18
C TRP A 125 0.68 -24.13 -7.20
N VAL A 126 0.85 -23.83 -8.49
CA VAL A 126 1.11 -24.88 -9.49
C VAL A 126 2.63 -25.01 -9.57
N SER A 127 3.17 -25.98 -8.83
CA SER A 127 4.57 -26.36 -8.92
C SER A 127 4.80 -27.06 -10.27
N ASP A 128 5.35 -26.35 -11.25
CA ASP A 128 5.92 -27.00 -12.42
C ASP A 128 7.17 -27.78 -12.00
N SER A 129 7.43 -28.93 -12.63
CA SER A 129 8.49 -29.88 -12.22
C SER A 129 9.91 -29.31 -12.19
N VAL A 130 10.13 -28.18 -12.86
CA VAL A 130 11.39 -27.41 -12.83
C VAL A 130 11.56 -26.69 -11.49
N THR A 131 10.48 -26.19 -10.91
CA THR A 131 10.47 -25.52 -9.61
C THR A 131 10.83 -26.49 -8.48
N GLN A 132 10.37 -27.76 -8.55
CA GLN A 132 10.75 -28.80 -7.58
C GLN A 132 12.26 -29.11 -7.57
N GLN A 133 12.93 -29.06 -8.72
CA GLN A 133 14.37 -29.32 -8.77
C GLN A 133 15.20 -28.15 -8.22
N ILE A 134 14.76 -26.91 -8.45
CA ILE A 134 15.39 -25.69 -7.93
C ILE A 134 15.13 -25.56 -6.40
N GLU A 135 13.94 -25.93 -5.94
CA GLU A 135 13.58 -25.94 -4.51
C GLU A 135 14.36 -26.98 -3.71
N ALA A 136 14.72 -28.12 -4.32
CA ALA A 136 15.52 -29.17 -3.66
C ALA A 136 17.01 -28.80 -3.52
N THR A 137 17.52 -27.85 -4.30
CA THR A 137 18.95 -27.46 -4.29
C THR A 137 19.24 -26.20 -3.46
N ASN A 138 18.21 -25.42 -3.12
CA ASN A 138 18.31 -24.18 -2.32
C ASN A 138 18.01 -24.35 -0.82
N ASP A 139 18.13 -25.57 -0.26
CA ASP A 139 17.89 -25.87 1.17
C ASP A 139 18.85 -25.13 2.14
N GLY A 140 19.80 -24.33 1.63
CA GLY A 140 20.74 -23.51 2.40
C GLY A 140 20.32 -22.05 2.66
N LEU A 141 19.22 -21.55 2.08
CA LEU A 141 18.79 -20.14 2.20
C LEU A 141 17.41 -19.94 2.84
N ARG A 142 16.73 -21.03 3.22
CA ARG A 142 15.57 -20.99 4.10
C ARG A 142 16.03 -21.31 5.51
N ASP A 143 16.20 -20.28 6.33
CA ASP A 143 16.01 -20.48 7.76
C ASP A 143 14.64 -21.12 7.93
N LYS A 144 14.62 -22.38 8.37
CA LYS A 144 13.46 -23.08 8.91
C LYS A 144 13.06 -22.38 10.21
N ALA A 145 12.56 -21.15 10.11
CA ALA A 145 11.72 -20.59 11.14
C ALA A 145 10.48 -21.50 11.21
N ALA A 146 10.25 -22.01 12.42
CA ALA A 146 9.26 -23.00 12.79
C ALA A 146 7.96 -22.94 11.96
N SER A 147 7.49 -24.11 11.54
CA SER A 147 6.08 -24.29 11.19
C SER A 147 5.25 -23.81 12.39
N PRO A 148 4.50 -22.70 12.30
CA PRO A 148 3.70 -22.24 13.42
C PRO A 148 2.49 -23.16 13.48
N SER A 149 2.53 -24.13 14.40
CA SER A 149 1.32 -24.73 14.94
C SER A 149 0.44 -23.61 15.52
N ASP A 150 -0.78 -23.49 15.03
CA ASP A 150 -1.92 -22.80 15.68
C ASP A 150 -1.71 -21.33 16.11
N ALA A 151 -1.08 -20.49 15.28
CA ALA A 151 -1.15 -19.03 15.47
C ALA A 151 -2.39 -18.47 14.75
N GLU A 152 -3.41 -18.06 15.51
CA GLU A 152 -4.48 -17.21 14.96
C GLU A 152 -3.85 -15.98 14.29
N ASN A 153 -4.25 -15.67 13.05
CA ASN A 153 -3.76 -14.51 12.31
C ASN A 153 -3.92 -13.24 13.16
N PRO A 154 -2.83 -12.58 13.60
CA PRO A 154 -2.91 -11.49 14.58
C PRO A 154 -3.47 -10.19 14.00
N PHE A 155 -3.67 -10.13 12.68
CA PHE A 155 -4.25 -8.97 12.00
C PHE A 155 -5.32 -9.41 10.98
N LEU A 156 -6.58 -9.22 11.36
CA LEU A 156 -7.73 -9.63 10.54
C LEU A 156 -7.96 -8.67 9.36
N PRO A 157 -8.50 -9.17 8.25
CA PRO A 157 -8.86 -8.32 7.13
C PRO A 157 -10.04 -7.43 7.50
N ASP A 158 -10.26 -6.42 6.67
CA ASP A 158 -11.45 -5.59 6.75
C ASP A 158 -12.73 -6.40 6.59
N ASN A 159 -13.79 -6.00 7.28
CA ASN A 159 -15.06 -6.70 7.17
C ASN A 159 -15.68 -6.51 5.79
N ASP A 160 -15.64 -5.31 5.23
CA ASP A 160 -16.36 -4.99 4.00
C ASP A 160 -15.45 -4.70 2.79
N GLY A 161 -14.14 -4.53 3.03
CA GLY A 161 -13.15 -4.30 1.99
C GLY A 161 -13.15 -2.87 1.45
N ILE A 162 -13.70 -1.93 2.22
CA ILE A 162 -13.70 -0.49 1.97
C ILE A 162 -12.78 0.15 3.01
N ILE A 163 -11.63 0.66 2.58
CA ILE A 163 -10.65 1.28 3.49
C ILE A 163 -10.60 2.78 3.26
N PRO A 164 -11.10 3.62 4.18
CA PRO A 164 -11.01 5.08 4.06
C PRO A 164 -9.56 5.60 4.03
N LEU A 165 -9.29 6.56 3.13
CA LEU A 165 -8.00 7.23 2.91
C LEU A 165 -8.09 8.73 3.22
N THR A 166 -8.57 9.08 4.41
CA THR A 166 -8.85 10.47 4.78
C THR A 166 -7.62 11.21 5.34
N ASP A 167 -7.57 12.51 5.08
CA ASP A 167 -6.52 13.42 5.58
C ASP A 167 -6.67 13.75 7.08
N GLN A 168 -7.80 13.37 7.67
CA GLN A 168 -8.11 13.48 9.09
C GLN A 168 -8.76 12.19 9.58
N GLU A 169 -8.72 11.95 10.88
CA GLU A 169 -9.34 10.79 11.52
C GLU A 169 -10.86 10.97 11.60
N TRP A 170 -11.56 10.42 10.60
CA TRP A 170 -13.03 10.41 10.57
C TRP A 170 -13.60 9.03 10.88
N PHE A 171 -12.82 7.96 10.68
CA PHE A 171 -13.28 6.57 10.76
C PHE A 171 -12.30 5.75 11.59
N ALA A 172 -12.81 4.87 12.44
CA ALA A 172 -11.97 4.02 13.29
C ALA A 172 -11.21 2.94 12.49
N ASP A 173 -11.76 2.56 11.34
CA ASP A 173 -11.22 1.58 10.39
C ASP A 173 -10.43 2.23 9.23
N ASP A 174 -10.04 3.50 9.34
CA ASP A 174 -9.25 4.15 8.30
C ASP A 174 -7.85 3.53 8.13
N ALA A 175 -7.28 3.66 6.92
CA ALA A 175 -6.00 3.05 6.56
C ALA A 175 -4.86 3.35 7.54
N THR A 176 -4.85 4.53 8.15
CA THR A 176 -3.76 4.97 9.04
C THR A 176 -3.82 4.23 10.37
N LEU A 177 -5.01 4.18 10.98
CA LEU A 177 -5.20 3.48 12.26
C LEU A 177 -5.01 1.98 12.07
N ARG A 178 -5.57 1.42 11.00
CA ARG A 178 -5.36 0.02 10.64
C ARG A 178 -3.90 -0.31 10.34
N PHE A 179 -3.14 0.62 9.78
CA PHE A 179 -1.70 0.42 9.59
C PHE A 179 -0.94 0.41 10.92
N ALA A 180 -1.31 1.28 11.87
CA ALA A 180 -0.74 1.24 13.21
C ALA A 180 -1.08 -0.09 13.93
N GLU A 181 -2.31 -0.59 13.80
CA GLU A 181 -2.70 -1.92 14.30
C GLU A 181 -1.89 -3.04 13.66
N PHE A 182 -1.67 -2.99 12.34
CA PHE A 182 -0.83 -3.94 11.62
C PHE A 182 0.61 -3.95 12.18
N VAL A 183 1.20 -2.77 12.41
CA VAL A 183 2.54 -2.66 13.00
C VAL A 183 2.58 -3.27 14.40
N ARG A 184 1.54 -3.03 15.21
CA ARG A 184 1.41 -3.62 16.56
C ARG A 184 1.31 -5.14 16.50
N ALA A 185 0.51 -5.67 15.57
CA ALA A 185 0.32 -7.11 15.39
C ALA A 185 1.61 -7.82 14.95
N ALA A 186 2.40 -7.17 14.10
CA ALA A 186 3.61 -7.76 13.54
C ALA A 186 4.87 -7.62 14.44
N TRP A 187 5.00 -6.54 15.20
CA TRP A 187 6.20 -6.25 16.02
C TRP A 187 5.93 -6.07 17.53
N GLY A 188 4.69 -6.30 17.97
CA GLY A 188 4.30 -6.15 19.36
C GLY A 188 4.12 -4.69 19.79
N GLU A 189 3.54 -4.51 20.99
CA GLU A 189 3.22 -3.18 21.52
C GLU A 189 4.46 -2.45 22.08
N GLU A 190 5.47 -3.18 22.56
CA GLU A 190 6.66 -2.63 23.22
C GLU A 190 7.39 -1.58 22.37
N ASN A 191 7.49 -1.81 21.06
CA ASN A 191 8.22 -0.94 20.12
C ASN A 191 7.30 -0.10 19.24
N GLN A 192 6.00 -0.01 19.55
CA GLN A 192 5.00 0.57 18.64
C GLN A 192 5.38 1.98 18.17
N GLN A 193 5.67 2.89 19.12
CA GLN A 193 6.00 4.27 18.76
C GLN A 193 7.31 4.35 17.97
N GLN A 194 8.36 3.64 18.41
CA GLN A 194 9.64 3.59 17.71
C GLN A 194 9.50 3.07 16.27
N ASN A 195 8.65 2.06 16.06
CA ASN A 195 8.38 1.51 14.73
C ASN A 195 7.66 2.53 13.84
N LEU A 196 6.65 3.23 14.38
CA LEU A 196 5.94 4.29 13.66
C LEU A 196 6.86 5.47 13.32
N ASP A 197 7.75 5.85 14.23
CA ASP A 197 8.76 6.89 14.02
C ASP A 197 9.69 6.49 12.88
N PHE A 198 10.25 5.27 12.92
CA PHE A 198 11.12 4.77 11.87
C PHE A 198 10.43 4.73 10.50
N ILE A 199 9.15 4.34 10.44
CA ILE A 199 8.37 4.34 9.19
C ILE A 199 8.19 5.77 8.68
N ALA A 200 7.75 6.70 9.54
CA ALA A 200 7.51 8.10 9.16
C ALA A 200 8.81 8.77 8.67
N GLU A 201 9.91 8.59 9.38
CA GLU A 201 11.23 9.09 8.99
C GLU A 201 11.68 8.50 7.65
N SER A 202 11.49 7.19 7.46
CA SER A 202 11.82 6.49 6.21
C SER A 202 11.03 7.01 5.02
N LEU A 203 9.73 7.26 5.19
CA LEU A 203 8.90 7.90 4.16
C LEU A 203 9.40 9.33 3.86
N GLY A 204 9.90 10.02 4.88
CA GLY A 204 10.53 11.34 4.80
C GLY A 204 11.80 11.42 3.95
N LEU A 205 12.46 10.27 3.71
CA LEU A 205 13.71 10.21 2.94
C LEU A 205 13.50 10.43 1.43
N TYR A 206 12.33 10.04 0.90
CA TYR A 206 12.06 10.15 -0.54
C TYR A 206 10.57 10.31 -0.90
N ALA A 207 9.69 9.54 -0.27
CA ALA A 207 8.27 9.48 -0.65
C ALA A 207 7.50 10.78 -0.36
N ILE A 208 7.75 11.40 0.79
CA ILE A 208 7.09 12.64 1.22
C ILE A 208 8.07 13.59 1.89
N LYS A 209 7.78 14.90 1.84
CA LYS A 209 8.49 15.88 2.67
C LYS A 209 7.86 15.94 4.05
N LEU A 210 8.63 15.76 5.12
CA LEU A 210 8.14 15.93 6.49
C LEU A 210 7.79 17.39 6.79
N LYS A 211 6.75 17.61 7.60
CA LYS A 211 6.36 18.92 8.11
C LYS A 211 6.92 19.12 9.52
N ASN A 212 7.20 20.36 9.88
CA ASN A 212 7.66 20.70 11.22
C ASN A 212 6.57 20.35 12.25
N SER A 213 6.96 19.68 13.33
CA SER A 213 6.09 19.35 14.45
C SER A 213 4.87 18.46 14.12
N GLU A 214 4.89 17.74 13.00
CA GLU A 214 3.88 16.69 12.74
C GLU A 214 4.25 15.40 13.49
N THR A 215 3.24 14.63 13.91
CA THR A 215 3.49 13.32 14.52
C THR A 215 3.81 12.28 13.44
N SER A 216 4.40 11.15 13.85
CA SER A 216 4.68 10.03 12.95
C SER A 216 3.40 9.49 12.30
N LEU A 217 2.30 9.45 13.06
CA LEU A 217 0.99 9.04 12.54
C LEU A 217 0.44 10.05 11.52
N ASP A 218 0.62 11.36 11.73
CA ASP A 218 0.23 12.39 10.77
C ASP A 218 1.03 12.29 9.47
N ALA A 219 2.33 12.01 9.56
CA ALA A 219 3.19 11.79 8.39
C ALA A 219 2.73 10.57 7.57
N ILE A 220 2.41 9.46 8.25
CA ILE A 220 1.87 8.24 7.61
C ILE A 220 0.49 8.51 6.99
N ARG A 221 -0.43 9.17 7.71
CA ARG A 221 -1.74 9.58 7.18
C ARG A 221 -1.61 10.43 5.93
N ARG A 222 -0.65 11.35 5.93
CA ARG A 222 -0.36 12.22 4.79
C ARG A 222 0.22 11.44 3.61
N TYR A 223 1.10 10.46 3.85
CA TYR A 223 1.56 9.55 2.80
C TYR A 223 0.37 8.80 2.17
N LEU A 224 -0.48 8.19 2.99
CA LEU A 224 -1.67 7.42 2.55
C LEU A 224 -2.63 8.27 1.72
N SER A 225 -2.98 9.48 2.18
CA SER A 225 -3.97 10.36 1.52
C SER A 225 -3.45 11.11 0.29
N THR A 226 -2.12 11.24 0.12
CA THR A 226 -1.55 12.11 -0.94
C THR A 226 -0.59 11.44 -1.91
N GLN A 227 0.06 10.35 -1.50
CA GLN A 227 1.16 9.74 -2.25
C GLN A 227 0.95 8.25 -2.54
N PHE A 228 0.39 7.49 -1.60
CA PHE A 228 0.21 6.04 -1.71
C PHE A 228 -0.42 5.61 -3.05
N TYR A 229 -1.55 6.19 -3.44
CA TYR A 229 -2.23 5.76 -4.67
C TYR A 229 -1.44 6.08 -5.94
N LYS A 230 -0.61 7.14 -5.94
CA LYS A 230 0.27 7.45 -7.07
C LYS A 230 1.37 6.39 -7.22
N ASP A 231 1.96 5.98 -6.10
CA ASP A 231 2.96 4.92 -6.07
C ASP A 231 2.33 3.59 -6.51
N HIS A 232 1.14 3.29 -6.00
CA HIS A 232 0.36 2.11 -6.40
C HIS A 232 0.06 2.09 -7.90
N LEU A 233 -0.43 3.18 -8.49
CA LEU A 233 -0.65 3.29 -9.93
C LEU A 233 0.63 3.04 -10.75
N LYS A 234 1.78 3.52 -10.27
CA LYS A 234 3.07 3.32 -10.92
C LYS A 234 3.51 1.85 -10.85
N THR A 235 3.46 1.25 -9.67
CA THR A 235 3.81 -0.15 -9.43
C THR A 235 3.00 -1.09 -10.34
N TYR A 236 1.70 -0.83 -10.46
CA TYR A 236 0.80 -1.64 -11.29
C TYR A 236 0.69 -1.17 -12.74
N LYS A 237 1.62 -0.34 -13.23
CA LYS A 237 1.67 0.13 -14.63
C LYS A 237 0.30 0.65 -15.14
N LYS A 238 -0.39 1.44 -14.31
CA LYS A 238 -1.75 1.99 -14.54
C LYS A 238 -2.85 0.92 -14.67
N ARG A 239 -2.69 -0.23 -14.03
CA ARG A 239 -3.70 -1.29 -13.88
C ARG A 239 -3.85 -1.65 -12.40
N PRO A 240 -4.29 -0.70 -11.56
CA PRO A 240 -4.30 -0.86 -10.11
C PRO A 240 -5.24 -1.99 -9.67
N ILE A 241 -4.85 -2.72 -8.61
CA ILE A 241 -5.70 -3.75 -7.97
C ILE A 241 -6.56 -3.19 -6.82
N TYR A 242 -6.03 -2.22 -6.08
CA TYR A 242 -6.80 -1.38 -5.15
C TYR A 242 -7.29 -0.15 -5.90
N TRP A 243 -8.59 0.04 -5.96
CA TRP A 243 -9.24 1.13 -6.68
C TRP A 243 -9.59 2.25 -5.71
N LEU A 244 -9.13 3.46 -6.03
CA LEU A 244 -9.41 4.66 -5.26
C LEU A 244 -10.73 5.28 -5.72
N PHE A 245 -11.78 5.10 -4.92
CA PHE A 245 -12.98 5.91 -5.02
C PHE A 245 -12.69 7.27 -4.41
N SER A 246 -13.07 8.35 -5.10
CA SER A 246 -12.73 9.72 -4.70
C SER A 246 -13.89 10.66 -5.00
N SER A 247 -14.25 11.48 -4.01
CA SER A 247 -15.26 12.53 -4.15
C SER A 247 -14.84 13.64 -5.12
N GLY A 248 -13.54 13.81 -5.32
CA GLY A 248 -13.00 14.80 -6.24
C GLY A 248 -11.80 15.56 -5.69
N LYS A 249 -11.75 16.85 -6.00
CA LYS A 249 -10.55 17.69 -5.81
C LYS A 249 -10.30 18.04 -4.35
N GLN A 250 -11.36 18.24 -3.57
CA GLN A 250 -11.25 18.52 -2.14
C GLN A 250 -10.91 17.28 -1.34
N LYS A 251 -11.02 16.09 -1.94
CA LYS A 251 -10.81 14.79 -1.27
C LYS A 251 -11.66 14.71 0.00
N ALA A 252 -12.91 15.15 -0.12
CA ALA A 252 -13.86 15.11 0.99
C ALA A 252 -14.05 13.67 1.49
N PHE A 253 -14.12 12.73 0.55
CA PHE A 253 -14.07 11.31 0.84
C PHE A 253 -13.20 10.59 -0.19
N GLU A 254 -12.30 9.75 0.30
CA GLU A 254 -11.55 8.81 -0.52
C GLU A 254 -11.51 7.46 0.20
N CYS A 255 -11.64 6.37 -0.53
CA CYS A 255 -11.43 5.04 0.00
C CYS A 255 -10.84 4.10 -1.05
N LEU A 256 -10.10 3.10 -0.58
CA LEU A 256 -9.65 1.98 -1.41
C LEU A 256 -10.68 0.87 -1.37
N VAL A 257 -10.92 0.26 -2.52
CA VAL A 257 -11.64 -1.00 -2.65
C VAL A 257 -10.78 -1.97 -3.43
N TYR A 258 -10.61 -3.19 -2.92
CA TYR A 258 -9.89 -4.23 -3.65
C TYR A 258 -10.78 -4.81 -4.75
N LEU A 259 -10.30 -4.80 -6.00
CA LEU A 259 -11.00 -5.34 -7.20
C LEU A 259 -11.65 -6.71 -6.95
N HIS A 260 -10.94 -7.60 -6.27
CA HIS A 260 -11.40 -8.96 -5.98
C HIS A 260 -12.49 -9.02 -4.90
N ARG A 261 -12.53 -8.03 -3.99
CA ARG A 261 -13.56 -7.92 -2.93
C ARG A 261 -14.74 -7.03 -3.31
N TYR A 262 -14.65 -6.30 -4.42
CA TYR A 262 -15.79 -5.55 -4.93
C TYR A 262 -16.95 -6.49 -5.29
N ASN A 263 -18.17 -6.13 -4.89
CA ASN A 263 -19.41 -6.79 -5.29
C ASN A 263 -20.55 -5.77 -5.47
N GLU A 264 -21.71 -6.21 -5.95
CA GLU A 264 -22.84 -5.32 -6.28
C GLU A 264 -23.38 -4.50 -5.09
N SER A 265 -23.10 -4.92 -3.85
CA SER A 265 -23.49 -4.18 -2.64
C SER A 265 -22.46 -3.14 -2.19
N THR A 266 -21.24 -3.16 -2.73
CA THR A 266 -20.13 -2.30 -2.27
C THR A 266 -20.47 -0.82 -2.32
N LEU A 267 -21.08 -0.33 -3.41
CA LEU A 267 -21.42 1.11 -3.52
C LEU A 267 -22.54 1.51 -2.57
N SER A 268 -23.56 0.66 -2.40
CA SER A 268 -24.64 0.90 -1.43
C SER A 268 -24.11 0.94 -0.01
N ARG A 269 -23.16 0.06 0.32
CA ARG A 269 -22.50 0.02 1.62
C ARG A 269 -21.63 1.25 1.84
N MET A 270 -20.77 1.58 0.88
CA MET A 270 -19.94 2.80 0.89
C MET A 270 -20.79 4.04 1.21
N ARG A 271 -21.96 4.13 0.58
CA ARG A 271 -22.90 5.23 0.81
C ARG A 271 -23.45 5.25 2.23
N THR A 272 -23.92 4.12 2.71
CA THR A 272 -24.67 3.98 3.97
C THR A 272 -23.76 4.02 5.20
N GLU A 273 -22.60 3.38 5.12
CA GLU A 273 -21.69 3.19 6.25
C GLU A 273 -20.61 4.29 6.33
N TYR A 274 -20.28 4.95 5.22
CA TYR A 274 -19.20 5.95 5.19
C TYR A 274 -19.67 7.34 4.78
N VAL A 275 -20.23 7.51 3.57
CA VAL A 275 -20.54 8.84 3.01
C VAL A 275 -21.64 9.55 3.79
N THR A 276 -22.77 8.87 4.06
CA THR A 276 -23.90 9.47 4.80
C THR A 276 -23.49 9.86 6.23
N PRO A 277 -22.82 8.99 7.02
CA PRO A 277 -22.31 9.39 8.33
C PRO A 277 -21.29 10.54 8.26
N LEU A 278 -20.45 10.60 7.24
CA LEU A 278 -19.46 11.68 7.08
C LEU A 278 -20.12 13.03 6.80
N LEU A 279 -21.21 13.08 6.03
CA LEU A 279 -22.01 14.30 5.85
C LEU A 279 -22.50 14.85 7.20
N GLY A 280 -23.06 13.99 8.06
CA GLY A 280 -23.50 14.40 9.40
C GLY A 280 -22.35 14.85 10.32
N LYS A 281 -21.17 14.23 10.19
CA LYS A 281 -19.94 14.65 10.91
C LYS A 281 -19.45 16.02 10.45
N TYR A 282 -19.54 16.32 9.15
CA TYR A 282 -19.21 17.64 8.61
C TYR A 282 -20.19 18.71 9.08
N GLU A 283 -21.49 18.43 9.07
CA GLU A 283 -22.50 19.36 9.62
C GLU A 283 -22.23 19.68 11.09
N SER A 284 -21.99 18.66 11.90
CA SER A 284 -21.68 18.81 13.32
C SER A 284 -20.39 19.64 13.53
N SER A 285 -19.37 19.38 12.71
CA SER A 285 -18.08 20.10 12.78
C SER A 285 -18.21 21.56 12.31
N ALA A 286 -19.06 21.83 11.32
CA ALA A 286 -19.37 23.18 10.86
C ALA A 286 -20.07 23.99 11.96
N MET A 287 -21.02 23.39 12.68
CA MET A 287 -21.68 24.02 13.84
C MET A 287 -20.69 24.35 14.96
N VAL A 288 -19.75 23.44 15.25
CA VAL A 288 -18.69 23.68 16.25
C VAL A 288 -17.78 24.84 15.82
N LEU A 289 -17.34 24.86 14.56
CA LEU A 289 -16.51 25.95 14.03
C LEU A 289 -17.24 27.29 14.06
N GLN A 290 -18.55 27.30 13.75
CA GLN A 290 -19.38 28.51 13.82
C GLN A 290 -19.44 29.05 15.25
N LYS A 291 -19.67 28.19 16.24
CA LYS A 291 -19.62 28.57 17.66
C LYS A 291 -18.25 29.11 18.08
N GLN A 292 -17.16 28.45 17.64
CA GLN A 292 -15.79 28.92 17.91
C GLN A 292 -15.49 30.30 17.28
N ILE A 293 -16.12 30.63 16.15
CA ILE A 293 -16.01 31.97 15.55
C ILE A 293 -16.68 33.02 16.42
N GLU A 294 -17.85 32.70 17.00
CA GLU A 294 -18.62 33.60 17.86
C GLU A 294 -17.96 33.81 19.23
N GLU A 295 -17.33 32.75 19.77
CA GLU A 295 -16.65 32.76 21.07
C GLU A 295 -15.16 33.17 21.00
N ALA A 296 -14.64 33.44 19.80
CA ALA A 296 -13.22 33.74 19.58
C ALA A 296 -12.74 34.95 20.40
N SER A 297 -11.61 34.79 21.09
CA SER A 297 -11.01 35.82 21.94
C SER A 297 -10.31 36.94 21.15
N SER A 298 -10.04 36.69 19.86
CA SER A 298 -9.35 37.64 18.99
C SER A 298 -9.78 37.51 17.52
N THR A 299 -9.60 38.58 16.75
CA THR A 299 -9.83 38.59 15.30
C THR A 299 -8.96 37.56 14.56
N ALA A 300 -7.73 37.32 15.04
CA ALA A 300 -6.82 36.35 14.43
C ALA A 300 -7.33 34.91 14.62
N GLU A 301 -7.83 34.58 15.81
CA GLU A 301 -8.47 33.31 16.13
C GLU A 301 -9.76 33.11 15.32
N ALA A 302 -10.65 34.10 15.32
CA ALA A 302 -11.90 34.07 14.53
C ALA A 302 -11.62 33.83 13.04
N ASN A 303 -10.58 34.47 12.48
CA ASN A 303 -10.20 34.27 11.08
C ASN A 303 -9.63 32.88 10.79
N ARG A 304 -8.95 32.24 11.75
CA ARG A 304 -8.49 30.84 11.62
C ARG A 304 -9.69 29.89 11.56
N HIS A 305 -10.65 30.03 12.47
CA HIS A 305 -11.87 29.21 12.44
C HIS A 305 -12.71 29.44 11.18
N LYS A 306 -12.87 30.69 10.73
CA LYS A 306 -13.52 31.01 9.44
C LYS A 306 -12.86 30.31 8.25
N LYS A 307 -11.53 30.29 8.19
CA LYS A 307 -10.80 29.60 7.12
C LYS A 307 -11.06 28.09 7.15
N SER A 308 -11.07 27.49 8.33
CA SER A 308 -11.40 26.07 8.50
C SER A 308 -12.85 25.76 8.11
N LEU A 309 -13.81 26.61 8.49
CA LEU A 309 -15.21 26.48 8.12
C LEU A 309 -15.39 26.53 6.59
N THR A 310 -14.81 27.52 5.92
CA THR A 310 -14.87 27.62 4.46
C THR A 310 -14.20 26.42 3.75
N ALA A 311 -13.16 25.83 4.33
CA ALA A 311 -12.56 24.60 3.79
C ALA A 311 -13.49 23.40 3.96
N LEU A 312 -14.17 23.30 5.12
CA LEU A 312 -15.13 22.23 5.43
C LEU A 312 -16.38 22.33 4.55
N GLU A 313 -16.94 23.52 4.33
CA GLU A 313 -18.10 23.75 3.46
C GLU A 313 -17.84 23.30 2.01
N LYS A 314 -16.60 23.49 1.51
CA LYS A 314 -16.18 22.99 0.19
C LYS A 314 -16.15 21.47 0.15
N LYS A 315 -15.64 20.83 1.21
CA LYS A 315 -15.67 19.37 1.34
C LYS A 315 -17.11 18.85 1.44
N GLN A 316 -17.98 19.53 2.19
CA GLN A 316 -19.38 19.16 2.34
C GLN A 316 -20.15 19.24 1.01
N THR A 317 -19.95 20.33 0.25
CA THR A 317 -20.53 20.48 -1.09
C THR A 317 -20.09 19.34 -2.00
N GLU A 318 -18.78 19.06 -2.08
CA GLU A 318 -18.25 17.96 -2.89
C GLU A 318 -18.76 16.59 -2.43
N LEU A 319 -18.86 16.36 -1.13
CA LEU A 319 -19.35 15.10 -0.57
C LEU A 319 -20.84 14.88 -0.87
N SER A 320 -21.66 15.93 -0.87
CA SER A 320 -23.07 15.83 -1.25
C SER A 320 -23.22 15.49 -2.73
N GLU A 321 -22.43 16.12 -3.61
CA GLU A 321 -22.42 15.78 -5.03
C GLU A 321 -21.95 14.34 -5.27
N PHE A 322 -20.98 13.87 -4.48
CA PHE A 322 -20.52 12.48 -4.53
C PHE A 322 -21.59 11.50 -4.04
N ASP A 323 -22.36 11.83 -2.98
CA ASP A 323 -23.47 10.99 -2.49
C ASP A 323 -24.53 10.75 -3.58
N ASP A 324 -24.89 11.79 -4.33
CA ASP A 324 -25.87 11.69 -5.43
C ASP A 324 -25.37 10.77 -6.55
N LYS A 325 -24.10 10.90 -6.95
CA LYS A 325 -23.47 10.01 -7.95
C LYS A 325 -23.41 8.57 -7.46
N LEU A 326 -23.02 8.40 -6.20
CA LEU A 326 -22.88 7.08 -5.57
C LEU A 326 -24.23 6.38 -5.46
N LYS A 327 -25.30 7.12 -5.12
CA LYS A 327 -26.68 6.62 -5.10
C LYS A 327 -27.08 6.08 -6.47
N HIS A 328 -26.90 6.88 -7.53
CA HIS A 328 -27.22 6.45 -8.89
C HIS A 328 -26.42 5.20 -9.30
N ALA A 329 -25.12 5.15 -8.99
CA ALA A 329 -24.29 4.00 -9.31
C ALA A 329 -24.61 2.75 -8.48
N ALA A 330 -25.03 2.91 -7.23
CA ALA A 330 -25.52 1.82 -6.40
C ALA A 330 -26.81 1.20 -7.00
N ASP A 331 -27.72 2.02 -7.52
CA ASP A 331 -28.95 1.55 -8.19
C ASP A 331 -28.64 0.74 -9.47
N MET A 332 -27.54 1.06 -10.17
CA MET A 332 -27.09 0.33 -11.35
C MET A 332 -26.55 -1.07 -11.03
N ARG A 333 -26.20 -1.37 -9.77
CA ARG A 333 -25.62 -2.66 -9.33
C ARG A 333 -24.49 -3.13 -10.24
N ILE A 334 -23.52 -2.25 -10.45
CA ILE A 334 -22.38 -2.54 -11.34
C ILE A 334 -21.68 -3.82 -10.87
N SER A 335 -21.58 -4.80 -11.76
CA SER A 335 -20.83 -6.05 -11.55
C SER A 335 -19.54 -6.08 -12.36
N LEU A 336 -18.56 -6.84 -11.86
CA LEU A 336 -17.24 -6.95 -12.48
C LEU A 336 -17.06 -8.32 -13.10
N ASP A 337 -16.48 -8.31 -14.30
CA ASP A 337 -15.97 -9.51 -14.96
C ASP A 337 -14.45 -9.39 -15.00
N LEU A 338 -13.72 -10.20 -14.25
CA LEU A 338 -12.26 -10.06 -14.18
C LEU A 338 -11.57 -10.36 -15.52
N ASP A 339 -12.22 -11.13 -16.42
CA ASP A 339 -11.67 -11.48 -17.73
C ASP A 339 -11.65 -10.28 -18.69
N ASP A 340 -12.54 -9.30 -18.50
CA ASP A 340 -12.51 -8.01 -19.20
C ASP A 340 -11.25 -7.19 -18.87
N GLY A 341 -10.58 -7.54 -17.77
CA GLY A 341 -9.38 -6.89 -17.26
C GLY A 341 -9.63 -5.52 -16.63
N VAL A 342 -8.60 -4.99 -15.97
CA VAL A 342 -8.72 -3.78 -15.13
C VAL A 342 -9.28 -2.58 -15.91
N LYS A 343 -8.81 -2.32 -17.13
CA LYS A 343 -9.16 -1.08 -17.85
C LYS A 343 -10.65 -0.99 -18.20
N VAL A 344 -11.25 -2.09 -18.63
CA VAL A 344 -12.67 -2.12 -19.00
C VAL A 344 -13.52 -1.98 -17.75
N ASN A 345 -13.22 -2.75 -16.71
CA ASN A 345 -13.97 -2.70 -15.46
C ASN A 345 -13.85 -1.35 -14.74
N TYR A 346 -12.66 -0.74 -14.71
CA TYR A 346 -12.44 0.57 -14.12
C TYR A 346 -13.30 1.65 -14.80
N GLY A 347 -13.49 1.54 -16.13
CA GLY A 347 -14.33 2.46 -16.89
C GLY A 347 -15.82 2.40 -16.54
N LYS A 348 -16.30 1.31 -15.92
CA LYS A 348 -17.72 1.16 -15.53
C LYS A 348 -18.16 2.17 -14.45
N PHE A 349 -17.22 2.73 -13.69
CA PHE A 349 -17.50 3.61 -12.54
C PHE A 349 -17.47 5.10 -12.87
N GLY A 350 -17.11 5.47 -14.11
CA GLY A 350 -17.06 6.87 -14.52
C GLY A 350 -16.19 7.72 -13.59
N ASP A 351 -16.72 8.84 -13.13
CA ASP A 351 -16.03 9.82 -12.29
C ASP A 351 -16.03 9.49 -10.78
N LEU A 352 -16.56 8.33 -10.37
CA LEU A 352 -16.46 7.86 -8.99
C LEU A 352 -15.03 7.41 -8.62
N LEU A 353 -14.23 7.04 -9.62
CA LEU A 353 -12.86 6.57 -9.44
C LEU A 353 -11.85 7.66 -9.79
N ALA A 354 -10.73 7.67 -9.08
CA ALA A 354 -9.61 8.57 -9.36
C ALA A 354 -8.84 8.15 -10.63
N ASP A 355 -8.20 9.09 -11.32
CA ASP A 355 -7.26 8.78 -12.42
C ASP A 355 -7.82 7.92 -13.57
N VAL A 356 -9.14 7.94 -13.80
CA VAL A 356 -9.84 7.14 -14.82
C VAL A 356 -9.21 7.28 -16.20
N LYS A 357 -8.83 8.50 -16.59
CA LYS A 357 -8.16 8.75 -17.86
C LYS A 357 -6.79 8.06 -17.94
N ALA A 358 -6.03 8.03 -16.85
CA ALA A 358 -4.73 7.38 -16.83
C ALA A 358 -4.86 5.85 -16.94
N VAL A 359 -5.87 5.26 -16.30
CA VAL A 359 -6.11 3.81 -16.30
C VAL A 359 -6.72 3.35 -17.63
N THR A 360 -7.82 3.98 -18.06
CA THR A 360 -8.61 3.55 -19.23
C THR A 360 -8.02 4.03 -20.56
N GLY A 361 -7.26 5.13 -20.56
CA GLY A 361 -6.78 5.79 -21.77
C GLY A 361 -7.85 6.56 -22.56
N LYS A 362 -9.11 6.55 -22.11
CA LYS A 362 -10.22 7.32 -22.69
C LYS A 362 -10.53 8.53 -21.79
N LYS A 363 -11.13 9.60 -22.34
CA LYS A 363 -11.72 10.64 -21.49
C LYS A 363 -12.91 10.00 -20.75
N ALA A 364 -12.95 10.22 -19.43
CA ALA A 364 -14.08 9.83 -18.59
C ALA A 364 -15.36 10.51 -19.04
#